data_AF-A0A934YAP1-F1
#
_entry.id   AF-A0A934YAP1-F1
#
_cell.length_a   1.000
_cell.length_b   1.000
_cell.length_c   1.000
_cell.angle_alpha   90.00
_cell.angle_beta   90.00
_cell.angle_gamma   90.00
#
_symmetry.space_group_name_H-M   'P 1'
#
loop_
_entity.id
_entity.type
_entity.pdbx_description
1 polymer ?
#
loop_
_entity_poly.entity_id
_entity_poly.type
_entity_poly.pdbx_seq_one_letter_code
_entity_poly.pdbx_strand_id
1 'polypeptide(L)'
;MFLIGLLEHLLSQYSNSLKYVVQILILNLKYKSTITSFPFWRKLALFSLITLLHFNPVNAQFTENLIDKLTVHFASGSHTVSDTDKVKIQKFINDLDVVIPYVFRIQSHTDSIGSLEFNQKLSERRSESIRVYLRKLGVPDILISTKGIGETKPIMSNNDDDGRKYNRRSNVFVFEIQKQRLFKSKVVLKGARQNRATVYIQSSGIMDSVFTDDQGNFAFIVPEKKDVTFGVFAPGYMFTTRKINTNADLPVDEITLNRIKKGEKVSLQNLYFVGDKAILLPESQPELINLLRFVRNNKNLKLEIGGHVNGPEINKGSPEWYYNLAFERTVTIKNYLVNSGMDRDNYECKSYSNTQMIYPEPTNESEAKLNRRVEIKVVE
;
A
#
# COMPACT_ATOMS: atom_id res chain seq x y z
N MET A 1 -23.30 -12.37 21.06
CA MET A 1 -23.47 -13.76 20.58
C MET A 1 -24.03 -13.82 19.16
N PHE A 2 -25.20 -13.26 18.85
CA PHE A 2 -25.82 -13.35 17.52
C PHE A 2 -24.95 -12.81 16.35
N LEU A 3 -24.27 -11.68 16.55
CA LEU A 3 -23.36 -11.09 15.55
C LEU A 3 -22.13 -11.96 15.25
N ILE A 4 -21.63 -12.69 16.27
CA ILE A 4 -20.47 -13.58 16.14
C ILE A 4 -20.85 -14.82 15.35
N GLY A 5 -21.99 -15.44 15.64
CA GLY A 5 -22.49 -16.60 14.88
C GLY A 5 -22.79 -16.25 13.41
N LEU A 6 -23.26 -15.03 13.14
CA LEU A 6 -23.49 -14.56 11.77
C LEU A 6 -22.18 -14.31 11.01
N LEU A 7 -21.16 -13.72 11.66
CA LEU A 7 -19.82 -13.55 11.09
C LEU A 7 -19.13 -14.90 10.83
N GLU A 8 -19.34 -15.89 11.70
CA GLU A 8 -18.86 -17.27 11.53
C GLU A 8 -19.57 -18.01 10.38
N HIS A 9 -20.86 -17.77 10.17
CA HIS A 9 -21.60 -18.29 9.01
C HIS A 9 -21.17 -17.60 7.69
N LEU A 10 -20.94 -16.29 7.73
CA LEU A 10 -20.41 -15.52 6.59
C LEU A 10 -19.01 -15.99 6.18
N LEU A 11 -18.15 -16.38 7.13
CA LEU A 11 -16.81 -16.95 6.88
C LEU A 11 -16.82 -18.22 6.01
N SER A 12 -17.93 -18.98 5.98
CA SER A 12 -18.03 -20.18 5.16
C SER A 12 -18.29 -19.89 3.67
N GLN A 13 -18.62 -18.65 3.32
CA GLN A 13 -19.10 -18.27 1.97
C GLN A 13 -18.13 -17.34 1.19
N TYR A 14 -17.05 -16.84 1.80
CA TYR A 14 -16.10 -15.90 1.16
C TYR A 14 -14.76 -16.54 0.75
N SER A 15 -14.04 -15.91 -0.19
CA SER A 15 -12.66 -16.25 -0.56
C SER A 15 -11.66 -15.93 0.59
N ASN A 16 -10.50 -16.58 0.60
CA ASN A 16 -9.56 -16.58 1.73
C ASN A 16 -9.09 -15.18 2.21
N SER A 17 -9.10 -14.16 1.35
CA SER A 17 -8.66 -12.79 1.71
C SER A 17 -9.69 -12.02 2.54
N LEU A 18 -11.01 -12.14 2.25
CA LEU A 18 -12.05 -11.47 3.05
C LEU A 18 -12.21 -12.10 4.44
N LYS A 19 -11.86 -13.38 4.59
CA LYS A 19 -11.90 -14.09 5.87
C LYS A 19 -11.01 -13.42 6.92
N TYR A 20 -9.88 -12.85 6.49
CA TYR A 20 -8.88 -12.26 7.38
C TYR A 20 -9.37 -10.96 8.05
N VAL A 21 -10.01 -10.07 7.28
CA VAL A 21 -10.62 -8.83 7.81
C VAL A 21 -11.75 -9.15 8.79
N VAL A 22 -12.62 -10.07 8.38
CA VAL A 22 -13.76 -10.53 9.20
C VAL A 22 -13.27 -11.24 10.47
N GLN A 23 -12.18 -12.00 10.41
CA GLN A 23 -11.56 -12.67 11.57
C GLN A 23 -10.89 -11.71 12.54
N ILE A 24 -10.20 -10.67 12.06
CA ILE A 24 -9.66 -9.61 12.93
C ILE A 24 -10.81 -8.88 13.65
N LEU A 25 -11.92 -8.65 12.96
CA LEU A 25 -13.15 -8.10 13.56
C LEU A 25 -13.74 -9.03 14.61
N ILE A 26 -13.86 -10.34 14.34
CA ILE A 26 -14.35 -11.34 15.31
C ILE A 26 -13.42 -11.43 16.53
N LEU A 27 -12.10 -11.44 16.32
CA LEU A 27 -11.12 -11.47 17.41
C LEU A 27 -11.20 -10.20 18.26
N ASN A 28 -11.31 -9.02 17.64
CA ASN A 28 -11.55 -7.78 18.37
C ASN A 28 -12.89 -7.77 19.13
N LEU A 29 -13.96 -8.34 18.55
CA LEU A 29 -15.27 -8.49 19.18
C LEU A 29 -15.29 -9.51 20.33
N LYS A 30 -14.49 -10.60 20.23
CA LYS A 30 -14.36 -11.63 21.27
C LYS A 30 -13.49 -11.16 22.45
N TYR A 31 -12.49 -10.30 22.19
CA TYR A 31 -11.48 -9.90 23.19
C TYR A 31 -11.61 -8.47 23.75
N LYS A 32 -12.48 -7.59 23.21
CA LYS A 32 -12.87 -6.33 23.87
C LYS A 32 -14.25 -6.45 24.52
N SER A 33 -14.30 -6.36 25.84
CA SER A 33 -15.50 -6.44 26.69
C SER A 33 -16.44 -5.23 26.62
N THR A 34 -16.41 -4.40 25.58
CA THR A 34 -17.14 -3.12 25.54
C THR A 34 -17.85 -2.84 24.22
N ILE A 35 -18.63 -3.80 23.71
CA ILE A 35 -19.56 -3.58 22.59
C ILE A 35 -20.97 -4.05 23.00
N THR A 36 -21.52 -3.40 24.02
CA THR A 36 -22.91 -3.61 24.47
C THR A 36 -23.83 -2.42 24.20
N SER A 37 -23.36 -1.31 23.62
CA SER A 37 -24.13 -0.06 23.51
C SER A 37 -24.36 0.47 22.08
N PHE A 38 -24.41 -0.38 21.05
CA PHE A 38 -24.79 0.08 19.69
C PHE A 38 -26.30 0.02 19.44
N PRO A 39 -26.97 1.14 19.08
CA PRO A 39 -28.39 1.18 18.74
C PRO A 39 -28.74 0.29 17.54
N PHE A 40 -29.92 -0.34 17.58
CA PHE A 40 -30.42 -1.29 16.58
C PHE A 40 -30.33 -0.79 15.13
N TRP A 41 -30.62 0.49 14.90
CA TRP A 41 -30.57 1.11 13.56
C TRP A 41 -29.16 1.20 12.95
N ARG A 42 -28.10 1.29 13.77
CA ARG A 42 -26.71 1.20 13.28
C ARG A 42 -26.31 -0.23 12.90
N LYS A 43 -26.93 -1.26 13.49
CA LYS A 43 -26.75 -2.66 13.10
C LYS A 43 -27.41 -2.95 11.75
N LEU A 44 -28.59 -2.35 11.50
CA LEU A 44 -29.28 -2.39 10.21
C LEU A 44 -28.48 -1.68 9.11
N ALA A 45 -27.91 -0.51 9.39
CA ALA A 45 -27.05 0.21 8.42
C ALA A 45 -25.81 -0.61 8.02
N LEU A 46 -25.17 -1.26 8.99
CA LEU A 46 -24.04 -2.18 8.77
C LEU A 46 -24.48 -3.40 7.93
N PHE A 47 -25.68 -3.93 8.17
CA PHE A 47 -26.27 -5.03 7.42
C PHE A 47 -26.51 -4.68 5.96
N SER A 48 -27.10 -3.50 5.68
CA SER A 48 -27.29 -3.01 4.31
C SER A 48 -25.98 -2.75 3.55
N LEU A 49 -24.92 -2.32 4.26
CA LEU A 49 -23.59 -2.10 3.68
C LEU A 49 -22.91 -3.43 3.29
N ILE A 50 -23.08 -4.48 4.11
CA ILE A 50 -22.55 -5.83 3.85
C ILE A 50 -23.30 -6.51 2.67
N THR A 51 -24.61 -6.29 2.55
CA THR A 51 -25.39 -6.79 1.40
C THR A 51 -25.05 -6.06 0.09
N LEU A 52 -24.66 -4.77 0.14
CA LEU A 52 -24.25 -4.02 -1.05
C LEU A 52 -22.85 -4.41 -1.57
N LEU A 53 -21.99 -4.99 -0.72
CA LEU A 53 -20.68 -5.54 -1.12
C LEU A 53 -20.78 -6.89 -1.86
N HIS A 54 -21.98 -7.44 -2.07
CA HIS A 54 -22.19 -8.74 -2.73
C HIS A 54 -21.92 -8.77 -4.25
N PHE A 55 -21.49 -7.68 -4.89
CA PHE A 55 -21.41 -7.63 -6.36
C PHE A 55 -20.07 -7.26 -6.98
N ASN A 56 -18.99 -7.15 -6.20
CA ASN A 56 -17.66 -7.10 -6.79
C ASN A 56 -16.67 -7.82 -5.88
N PRO A 57 -15.94 -8.85 -6.36
CA PRO A 57 -14.79 -9.35 -5.63
C PRO A 57 -13.74 -8.25 -5.62
N VAL A 58 -13.75 -7.41 -4.58
CA VAL A 58 -12.60 -6.58 -4.26
C VAL A 58 -11.52 -7.58 -3.85
N ASN A 59 -10.60 -7.83 -4.78
CA ASN A 59 -9.34 -8.49 -4.47
C ASN A 59 -8.56 -7.53 -3.55
N ALA A 60 -8.90 -7.53 -2.27
CA ALA A 60 -8.04 -6.97 -1.23
C ALA A 60 -6.80 -7.87 -1.20
N GLN A 61 -5.84 -7.57 -2.08
CA GLN A 61 -4.50 -8.11 -2.04
C GLN A 61 -3.88 -7.52 -0.78
N PHE A 62 -3.99 -8.23 0.34
CA PHE A 62 -3.01 -8.06 1.39
C PHE A 62 -1.65 -8.27 0.73
N THR A 63 -0.79 -7.27 0.79
CA THR A 63 0.57 -7.38 0.27
C THR A 63 1.35 -8.28 1.23
N GLU A 64 1.20 -9.58 1.02
CA GLU A 64 2.01 -10.63 1.64
C GLU A 64 3.45 -10.49 1.11
N ASN A 65 4.42 -10.26 2.00
CA ASN A 65 5.83 -10.22 1.62
C ASN A 65 6.42 -11.62 1.73
N LEU A 66 6.94 -12.18 0.63
CA LEU A 66 7.58 -13.50 0.67
C LEU A 66 8.87 -13.38 1.48
N ILE A 67 8.94 -14.10 2.58
CA ILE A 67 10.10 -14.12 3.47
C ILE A 67 11.04 -15.25 3.08
N ASP A 68 10.50 -16.45 2.91
CA ASP A 68 11.29 -17.62 2.58
C ASP A 68 10.44 -18.72 1.93
N LYS A 69 11.11 -19.74 1.39
CA LYS A 69 10.51 -20.89 0.71
C LYS A 69 11.30 -22.17 1.02
N LEU A 70 10.59 -23.18 1.52
CA LEU A 70 11.10 -24.54 1.65
C LEU A 70 10.56 -25.44 0.53
N THR A 71 11.39 -26.33 -0.02
CA THR A 71 10.95 -27.37 -0.95
C THR A 71 11.03 -28.75 -0.29
N VAL A 72 9.95 -29.51 -0.38
CA VAL A 72 9.80 -30.87 0.15
C VAL A 72 9.60 -31.83 -1.02
N HIS A 73 10.35 -32.93 -1.06
CA HIS A 73 10.25 -33.91 -2.14
C HIS A 73 9.49 -35.16 -1.70
N PHE A 74 8.90 -35.85 -2.68
CA PHE A 74 8.11 -37.05 -2.42
C PHE A 74 8.56 -38.22 -3.30
N ALA A 75 8.49 -39.43 -2.74
CA ALA A 75 8.60 -40.66 -3.50
C ALA A 75 7.46 -40.78 -4.54
N SER A 76 7.67 -41.60 -5.57
CA SER A 76 6.66 -41.86 -6.60
C SER A 76 5.36 -42.35 -6.00
N GLY A 77 4.22 -41.82 -6.46
CA GLY A 77 2.88 -42.16 -5.95
C GLY A 77 2.59 -41.81 -4.48
N SER A 78 3.58 -41.29 -3.74
CA SER A 78 3.47 -41.08 -2.30
C SER A 78 3.13 -39.62 -1.94
N HIS A 79 2.37 -39.45 -0.85
CA HIS A 79 2.11 -38.18 -0.18
C HIS A 79 2.69 -38.14 1.25
N THR A 80 3.44 -39.18 1.64
CA THR A 80 4.07 -39.24 2.96
C THR A 80 5.28 -38.31 3.02
N VAL A 81 5.30 -37.41 4.00
CA VAL A 81 6.47 -36.58 4.29
C VAL A 81 7.52 -37.44 5.00
N SER A 82 8.74 -37.50 4.45
CA SER A 82 9.85 -38.27 5.02
C SER A 82 10.29 -37.71 6.37
N ASP A 83 10.91 -38.53 7.23
CA ASP A 83 11.40 -38.05 8.53
C ASP A 83 12.52 -37.01 8.38
N THR A 84 13.36 -37.14 7.34
CA THR A 84 14.35 -36.13 6.97
C THR A 84 13.69 -34.79 6.63
N ASP A 85 12.61 -34.79 5.84
CA ASP A 85 11.92 -33.55 5.49
C ASP A 85 11.08 -33.00 6.64
N LYS A 86 10.57 -33.84 7.53
CA LYS A 86 9.96 -33.41 8.80
C LYS A 86 10.95 -32.61 9.66
N VAL A 87 12.21 -33.04 9.74
CA VAL A 87 13.28 -32.30 10.42
C VAL A 87 13.57 -30.97 9.72
N LYS A 88 13.63 -30.94 8.37
CA LYS A 88 13.80 -29.69 7.61
C LYS A 88 12.65 -28.71 7.84
N ILE A 89 11.39 -29.19 7.79
CA ILE A 89 10.21 -28.37 8.05
C ILE A 89 10.25 -27.84 9.49
N GLN A 90 10.60 -28.67 10.47
CA GLN A 90 10.73 -28.22 11.86
C GLN A 90 11.76 -27.10 12.00
N LYS A 91 12.95 -27.29 11.43
CA LYS A 91 14.00 -26.27 11.45
C LYS A 91 13.52 -24.98 10.77
N PHE A 92 12.92 -25.11 9.59
CA PHE A 92 12.37 -23.98 8.84
C PHE A 92 11.35 -23.17 9.64
N ILE A 93 10.49 -23.82 10.44
CA ILE A 93 9.55 -23.12 11.33
C ILE A 93 10.26 -22.48 12.53
N ASN A 94 11.26 -23.14 13.10
CA ASN A 94 12.01 -22.63 14.25
C ASN A 94 12.89 -21.42 13.92
N ASP A 95 13.33 -21.30 12.67
CA ASP A 95 14.15 -20.18 12.19
C ASP A 95 13.31 -18.90 11.95
N LEU A 96 11.96 -18.98 12.02
CA LEU A 96 11.05 -17.84 11.88
C LEU A 96 10.94 -17.02 13.18
N ASP A 97 10.79 -15.69 13.07
CA ASP A 97 10.59 -14.81 14.23
C ASP A 97 9.19 -15.00 14.83
N VAL A 98 9.12 -15.54 16.05
CA VAL A 98 7.88 -15.81 16.79
C VAL A 98 7.00 -14.57 17.03
N VAL A 99 7.52 -13.35 16.90
CA VAL A 99 6.77 -12.09 17.09
C VAL A 99 6.01 -11.66 15.82
N ILE A 100 6.34 -12.25 14.68
CA ILE A 100 5.78 -11.87 13.39
C ILE A 100 4.67 -12.85 12.99
N PRO A 101 3.45 -12.37 12.68
CA PRO A 101 2.41 -13.24 12.19
C PRO A 101 2.71 -13.64 10.74
N TYR A 102 2.97 -14.93 10.52
CA TYR A 102 3.23 -15.50 9.20
C TYR A 102 2.05 -16.26 8.62
N VAL A 103 2.02 -16.35 7.29
CA VAL A 103 1.07 -17.17 6.54
C VAL A 103 1.82 -18.13 5.63
N PHE A 104 1.35 -19.37 5.62
CA PHE A 104 1.96 -20.48 4.90
C PHE A 104 1.12 -20.84 3.69
N ARG A 105 1.74 -20.83 2.51
CA ARG A 105 1.09 -21.22 1.26
C ARG A 105 1.81 -22.42 0.70
N ILE A 106 1.11 -23.55 0.63
CA ILE A 106 1.68 -24.82 0.20
C ILE A 106 1.18 -25.10 -1.22
N GLN A 107 2.11 -25.29 -2.15
CA GLN A 107 1.81 -25.66 -3.52
C GLN A 107 2.50 -26.97 -3.86
N SER A 108 1.72 -27.99 -4.19
CA SER A 108 2.23 -29.33 -4.49
C SER A 108 2.10 -29.65 -5.96
N HIS A 109 3.08 -30.40 -6.47
CA HIS A 109 3.18 -30.82 -7.85
C HIS A 109 3.42 -32.34 -7.93
N THR A 110 3.16 -32.92 -9.09
CA THR A 110 3.53 -34.29 -9.44
C THR A 110 4.48 -34.31 -10.63
N ASP A 111 5.08 -35.46 -10.90
CA ASP A 111 5.58 -35.78 -12.23
C ASP A 111 4.40 -36.17 -13.13
N SER A 112 4.69 -36.57 -14.37
CA SER A 112 3.69 -36.93 -15.37
C SER A 112 3.25 -38.41 -15.34
N ILE A 113 3.53 -39.14 -14.26
CA ILE A 113 3.18 -40.57 -14.19
C ILE A 113 1.79 -40.72 -13.58
N GLY A 114 0.88 -41.32 -14.34
CA GLY A 114 -0.53 -41.49 -13.95
C GLY A 114 -1.47 -40.56 -14.73
N SER A 115 -2.76 -40.69 -14.49
CA SER A 115 -3.75 -39.79 -15.11
C SER A 115 -3.70 -38.38 -14.53
N LEU A 116 -4.11 -37.37 -15.32
CA LEU A 116 -4.26 -35.99 -14.86
C LEU A 116 -5.10 -35.87 -13.57
N GLU A 117 -6.22 -36.58 -13.49
CA GLU A 117 -7.09 -36.57 -12.31
C GLU A 117 -6.40 -37.18 -11.08
N PHE A 118 -5.70 -38.31 -11.27
CA PHE A 118 -4.92 -38.92 -10.21
C PHE A 118 -3.83 -37.97 -9.71
N ASN A 119 -3.11 -37.32 -10.62
CA ASN A 119 -2.01 -36.41 -10.29
C ASN A 119 -2.50 -35.14 -9.61
N GLN A 120 -3.67 -34.63 -9.99
CA GLN A 120 -4.34 -33.56 -9.28
C GLN A 120 -4.62 -33.96 -7.81
N LYS A 121 -5.33 -35.07 -7.60
CA LYS A 121 -5.65 -35.59 -6.26
C LYS A 121 -4.40 -35.90 -5.42
N LEU A 122 -3.36 -36.46 -6.04
CA LEU A 122 -2.10 -36.75 -5.36
C LEU A 122 -1.39 -35.47 -4.89
N SER A 123 -1.37 -34.44 -5.73
CA SER A 123 -0.79 -33.15 -5.35
C SER A 123 -1.55 -32.50 -4.19
N GLU A 124 -2.88 -32.57 -4.17
CA GLU A 124 -3.70 -32.06 -3.05
C GLU A 124 -3.39 -32.79 -1.74
N ARG A 125 -3.29 -34.12 -1.78
CA ARG A 125 -2.92 -34.95 -0.61
C ARG A 125 -1.51 -34.63 -0.09
N ARG A 126 -0.55 -34.32 -0.98
CA ARG A 126 0.80 -33.88 -0.59
C ARG A 126 0.75 -32.55 0.17
N SER A 127 -0.01 -31.58 -0.33
CA SER A 127 -0.17 -30.30 0.38
C SER A 127 -0.84 -30.49 1.74
N GLU A 128 -1.86 -31.33 1.82
CA GLU A 128 -2.57 -31.64 3.07
C GLU A 128 -1.65 -32.34 4.09
N SER A 129 -0.78 -33.25 3.64
CA SER A 129 0.16 -33.93 4.52
C SER A 129 1.15 -32.97 5.18
N ILE A 130 1.62 -31.97 4.44
CA ILE A 130 2.46 -30.90 4.98
C ILE A 130 1.65 -30.01 5.93
N ARG A 131 0.41 -29.64 5.59
CA ARG A 131 -0.48 -28.85 6.46
C ARG A 131 -0.71 -29.57 7.81
N VAL A 132 -1.02 -30.85 7.79
CA VAL A 132 -1.20 -31.67 8.99
C VAL A 132 0.07 -31.66 9.84
N TYR A 133 1.23 -31.78 9.20
CA TYR A 133 2.50 -31.72 9.92
C TYR A 133 2.76 -30.33 10.53
N LEU A 134 2.55 -29.23 9.79
CA LEU A 134 2.66 -27.87 10.32
C LEU A 134 1.73 -27.62 11.52
N ARG A 135 0.49 -28.13 11.47
CA ARG A 135 -0.44 -28.07 12.61
C ARG A 135 0.09 -28.81 13.84
N LYS A 136 0.73 -29.96 13.64
CA LYS A 136 1.39 -30.70 14.73
C LYS A 136 2.52 -29.88 15.37
N LEU A 137 3.17 -29.01 14.59
CA LEU A 137 4.19 -28.08 15.08
C LEU A 137 3.60 -26.82 15.75
N GLY A 138 2.27 -26.73 15.86
CA GLY A 138 1.58 -25.62 16.50
C GLY A 138 1.18 -24.48 15.57
N VAL A 139 1.41 -24.59 14.25
CA VAL A 139 0.95 -23.58 13.29
C VAL A 139 -0.59 -23.60 13.22
N PRO A 140 -1.28 -22.50 13.57
CA PRO A 140 -2.74 -22.44 13.46
C PRO A 140 -3.21 -22.72 12.04
N ASP A 141 -4.22 -23.59 11.91
CA ASP A 141 -4.73 -24.02 10.61
C ASP A 141 -5.17 -22.85 9.71
N ILE A 142 -5.68 -21.79 10.32
CA ILE A 142 -6.12 -20.58 9.62
C ILE A 142 -4.98 -19.82 8.91
N LEU A 143 -3.73 -20.03 9.33
CA LEU A 143 -2.55 -19.44 8.70
C LEU A 143 -2.01 -20.31 7.56
N ILE A 144 -2.63 -21.46 7.27
CA ILE A 144 -2.16 -22.41 6.25
C ILE A 144 -3.18 -22.49 5.12
N SER A 145 -2.69 -22.35 3.88
CA SER A 145 -3.47 -22.64 2.68
C SER A 145 -2.75 -23.63 1.79
N THR A 146 -3.49 -24.56 1.21
CA THR A 146 -2.96 -25.62 0.35
C THR A 146 -3.48 -25.47 -1.08
N LYS A 147 -2.69 -25.89 -2.06
CA LYS A 147 -3.11 -25.98 -3.46
C LYS A 147 -2.37 -27.11 -4.18
N GLY A 148 -3.13 -28.07 -4.69
CA GLY A 148 -2.62 -29.06 -5.65
C GLY A 148 -2.56 -28.48 -7.06
N ILE A 149 -1.41 -28.58 -7.72
CA ILE A 149 -1.18 -28.10 -9.09
C ILE A 149 -1.21 -29.26 -10.10
N GLY A 150 -1.12 -30.51 -9.63
CA GLY A 150 -0.93 -31.68 -10.47
C GLY A 150 0.39 -31.64 -11.25
N GLU A 151 0.38 -32.20 -12.45
CA GLU A 151 1.56 -32.31 -13.33
C GLU A 151 1.76 -31.11 -14.27
N THR A 152 0.85 -30.13 -14.25
CA THR A 152 0.74 -29.07 -15.26
C THR A 152 1.86 -28.02 -15.26
N LYS A 153 2.71 -28.01 -14.22
CA LYS A 153 3.81 -27.06 -14.06
C LYS A 153 5.13 -27.79 -13.72
N PRO A 154 5.67 -28.60 -14.65
CA PRO A 154 6.96 -29.24 -14.45
C PRO A 154 8.08 -28.18 -14.43
N ILE A 155 9.12 -28.43 -13.64
CA ILE A 155 10.34 -27.61 -13.63
C ILE A 155 11.50 -28.28 -14.36
N MET A 156 11.39 -29.60 -14.56
CA MET A 156 12.36 -30.42 -15.28
C MET A 156 11.62 -31.36 -16.24
N SER A 157 12.38 -31.98 -17.15
CA SER A 157 11.90 -33.05 -18.04
C SER A 157 11.21 -34.17 -17.23
N ASN A 158 10.12 -34.73 -17.76
CA ASN A 158 9.51 -35.94 -17.20
C ASN A 158 9.97 -37.22 -17.92
N ASN A 159 10.82 -37.09 -18.94
CA ASN A 159 11.27 -38.22 -19.76
C ASN A 159 12.31 -39.07 -19.03
N ASP A 160 13.03 -38.50 -18.07
CA ASP A 160 14.06 -39.15 -17.25
C ASP A 160 13.68 -39.18 -15.76
N ASP A 161 14.27 -40.12 -15.01
CA ASP A 161 13.90 -40.35 -13.61
C ASP A 161 14.29 -39.19 -12.69
N ASP A 162 15.42 -38.54 -12.98
CA ASP A 162 15.92 -37.44 -12.16
C ASP A 162 15.03 -36.20 -12.30
N GLY A 163 14.65 -35.84 -13.52
CA GLY A 163 13.68 -34.77 -13.76
C GLY A 163 12.33 -35.03 -13.10
N ARG A 164 11.84 -36.28 -13.12
CA ARG A 164 10.63 -36.66 -12.37
C ARG A 164 10.79 -36.50 -10.85
N LYS A 165 11.96 -36.82 -10.27
CA LYS A 165 12.25 -36.57 -8.84
C LYS A 165 12.11 -35.08 -8.47
N TYR A 166 12.60 -34.19 -9.34
CA TYR A 166 12.44 -32.74 -9.13
C TYR A 166 10.99 -32.29 -9.26
N ASN A 167 10.21 -32.90 -10.17
CA ASN A 167 8.80 -32.56 -10.35
C ASN A 167 7.90 -33.01 -9.19
N ARG A 168 8.23 -34.11 -8.52
CA ARG A 168 7.56 -34.58 -7.29
C ARG A 168 7.94 -33.75 -6.07
N ARG A 169 7.45 -32.51 -6.04
CA ARG A 169 7.78 -31.52 -5.01
C ARG A 169 6.56 -30.84 -4.43
N SER A 170 6.73 -30.29 -3.24
CA SER A 170 5.84 -29.29 -2.67
C SER A 170 6.66 -28.11 -2.19
N ASN A 171 6.23 -26.90 -2.53
CA ASN A 171 6.82 -25.68 -2.05
C ASN A 171 5.98 -25.15 -0.89
N VAL A 172 6.62 -24.88 0.23
CA VAL A 172 6.05 -24.19 1.38
C VAL A 172 6.59 -22.77 1.36
N PHE A 173 5.74 -21.83 0.97
CA PHE A 173 6.05 -20.40 0.96
C PHE A 173 5.61 -19.78 2.28
N VAL A 174 6.46 -18.92 2.85
CA VAL A 174 6.17 -18.18 4.08
C VAL A 174 6.08 -16.71 3.76
N PHE A 175 4.96 -16.11 4.14
CA PHE A 175 4.71 -14.70 3.95
C PHE A 175 4.53 -14.01 5.31
N GLU A 176 5.14 -12.85 5.47
CA GLU A 176 4.85 -11.97 6.60
C GLU A 176 3.51 -11.25 6.35
N ILE A 177 2.65 -11.24 7.36
CA ILE A 177 1.43 -10.44 7.34
C ILE A 177 1.80 -8.99 7.63
N GLN A 178 1.49 -8.11 6.70
CA GLN A 178 1.63 -6.68 6.89
C GLN A 178 0.75 -6.20 8.06
N LYS A 179 1.38 -5.96 9.21
CA LYS A 179 0.74 -5.37 10.40
C LYS A 179 0.15 -4.01 10.01
N GLN A 180 -0.97 -3.68 10.64
CA GLN A 180 -1.73 -2.46 10.40
C GLN A 180 -1.87 -1.69 11.71
N ARG A 181 -1.80 -0.36 11.66
CA ARG A 181 -2.02 0.51 12.82
C ARG A 181 -2.95 1.67 12.47
N LEU A 182 -3.59 2.24 13.48
CA LEU A 182 -4.48 3.39 13.33
C LEU A 182 -3.67 4.68 13.34
N PHE A 183 -3.71 5.44 12.24
CA PHE A 183 -3.25 6.83 12.18
C PHE A 183 -4.40 7.76 12.51
N LYS A 184 -4.14 8.80 13.31
CA LYS A 184 -5.10 9.86 13.66
C LYS A 184 -4.42 11.21 13.52
N SER A 185 -5.15 12.17 12.99
CA SER A 185 -4.72 13.57 12.95
C SER A 185 -5.96 14.46 12.81
N LYS A 186 -5.73 15.77 12.71
CA LYS A 186 -6.76 16.79 12.66
C LYS A 186 -6.42 17.82 11.59
N VAL A 187 -7.44 18.19 10.82
CA VAL A 187 -7.36 19.27 9.83
C VAL A 187 -7.87 20.56 10.46
N VAL A 188 -7.18 21.67 10.18
CA VAL A 188 -7.61 23.02 10.56
C VAL A 188 -7.74 23.85 9.29
N LEU A 189 -8.95 24.30 9.01
CA LEU A 189 -9.22 25.17 7.87
C LEU A 189 -9.15 26.62 8.34
N LYS A 190 -8.11 27.36 7.90
CA LYS A 190 -7.87 28.72 8.38
C LYS A 190 -9.07 29.63 8.12
N GLY A 191 -9.63 30.19 9.19
CA GLY A 191 -10.81 31.06 9.12
C GLY A 191 -12.12 30.35 8.75
N ALA A 192 -12.22 29.03 8.92
CA ALA A 192 -13.49 28.30 8.83
C ALA A 192 -14.14 28.16 10.22
N ARG A 193 -15.47 28.00 10.25
CA ARG A 193 -16.21 27.58 11.47
C ARG A 193 -16.23 26.06 11.66
N GLN A 194 -16.11 25.32 10.57
CA GLN A 194 -16.07 23.86 10.54
C GLN A 194 -14.86 23.40 9.73
N ASN A 195 -14.22 22.33 10.17
CA ASN A 195 -13.01 21.79 9.55
C ASN A 195 -13.28 20.57 8.66
N ARG A 196 -14.37 20.62 7.88
CA ARG A 196 -14.76 19.53 6.96
C ARG A 196 -13.83 19.47 5.76
N ALA A 197 -13.13 18.35 5.62
CA ALA A 197 -12.15 18.09 4.59
C ALA A 197 -12.21 16.62 4.15
N THR A 198 -11.67 16.35 2.97
CA THR A 198 -11.45 14.99 2.46
C THR A 198 -9.96 14.70 2.49
N VAL A 199 -9.60 13.55 3.08
CA VAL A 199 -8.24 13.03 3.13
C VAL A 199 -8.17 11.82 2.19
N TYR A 200 -7.29 11.87 1.20
CA TYR A 200 -7.05 10.76 0.27
C TYR A 200 -5.72 10.10 0.60
N ILE A 201 -5.74 8.79 0.81
CA ILE A 201 -4.58 8.01 1.22
C ILE A 201 -4.09 7.22 0.01
N GLN A 202 -2.79 7.24 -0.20
CA GLN A 202 -2.10 6.58 -1.29
C GLN A 202 -0.92 5.80 -0.70
N SER A 203 -1.05 4.47 -0.71
CA SER A 203 0.01 3.52 -0.35
C SER A 203 0.08 2.44 -1.42
N SER A 204 1.20 1.71 -1.53
CA SER A 204 1.36 0.62 -2.49
C SER A 204 0.17 -0.36 -2.44
N GLY A 205 -0.72 -0.28 -3.44
CA GLY A 205 -1.93 -1.10 -3.56
C GLY A 205 -3.18 -0.58 -2.83
N ILE A 206 -3.11 0.51 -2.07
CA ILE A 206 -4.24 1.09 -1.34
C ILE A 206 -4.49 2.51 -1.82
N MET A 207 -5.67 2.74 -2.41
CA MET A 207 -6.24 4.06 -2.61
C MET A 207 -7.55 4.12 -1.84
N ASP A 208 -7.60 4.98 -0.82
CA ASP A 208 -8.78 5.14 0.04
C ASP A 208 -9.00 6.62 0.36
N SER A 209 -10.15 6.93 0.94
CA SER A 209 -10.48 8.28 1.39
C SER A 209 -11.29 8.28 2.67
N VAL A 210 -11.08 9.30 3.50
CA VAL A 210 -11.87 9.55 4.71
C VAL A 210 -12.28 11.02 4.77
N PHE A 211 -13.43 11.29 5.38
CA PHE A 211 -13.88 12.64 5.69
C PHE A 211 -13.56 12.97 7.13
N THR A 212 -13.22 14.23 7.40
CA THR A 212 -13.11 14.72 8.76
C THR A 212 -14.50 14.93 9.39
N ASP A 213 -14.55 14.93 10.72
CA ASP A 213 -15.69 15.48 11.45
C ASP A 213 -15.72 17.03 11.42
N ASP A 214 -16.71 17.65 12.06
CA ASP A 214 -16.85 19.11 12.09
C ASP A 214 -15.68 19.82 12.78
N GLN A 215 -14.97 19.13 13.67
CA GLN A 215 -13.81 19.62 14.39
C GLN A 215 -12.51 19.39 13.61
N GLY A 216 -12.55 18.59 12.54
CA GLY A 216 -11.43 18.29 11.66
C GLY A 216 -10.74 16.97 11.96
N ASN A 217 -11.22 16.18 12.93
CA ASN A 217 -10.58 14.93 13.29
C ASN A 217 -10.84 13.87 12.22
N PHE A 218 -9.83 13.06 11.94
CA PHE A 218 -9.96 11.88 11.08
C PHE A 218 -9.03 10.76 11.54
N ALA A 219 -9.29 9.56 11.03
CA ALA A 219 -8.43 8.41 11.26
C ALA A 219 -8.45 7.46 10.06
N PHE A 220 -7.33 6.77 9.82
CA PHE A 220 -7.25 5.71 8.83
C PHE A 220 -6.31 4.59 9.27
N ILE A 221 -6.50 3.41 8.70
CA ILE A 221 -5.65 2.24 8.95
C ILE A 221 -4.48 2.29 7.96
N VAL A 222 -3.25 2.20 8.47
CA VAL A 222 -2.01 2.18 7.67
C VAL A 222 -1.21 0.92 7.90
N PRO A 223 -0.48 0.43 6.87
CA PRO A 223 0.53 -0.59 7.07
C PRO A 223 1.64 -0.06 7.98
N GLU A 224 2.07 -0.86 8.96
CA GLU A 224 3.26 -0.61 9.77
C GLU A 224 4.54 -0.67 8.94
N LYS A 225 5.55 0.11 9.35
CA LYS A 225 6.89 0.10 8.75
C LYS A 225 6.96 0.46 7.26
N LYS A 226 5.95 1.15 6.75
CA LYS A 226 5.86 1.66 5.37
C LYS A 226 5.78 3.18 5.33
N ASP A 227 6.20 3.72 4.20
CA ASP A 227 5.89 5.09 3.84
C ASP A 227 4.45 5.17 3.30
N VAL A 228 3.68 6.13 3.81
CA VAL A 228 2.31 6.40 3.36
C VAL A 228 2.20 7.86 2.99
N THR A 229 1.67 8.13 1.80
CA THR A 229 1.40 9.49 1.33
C THR A 229 -0.10 9.75 1.41
N PHE A 230 -0.50 10.94 1.85
CA PHE A 230 -1.89 11.34 1.81
C PHE A 230 -2.04 12.82 1.47
N GLY A 231 -3.10 13.14 0.74
CA GLY A 231 -3.47 14.51 0.37
C GLY A 231 -4.71 14.97 1.13
N VAL A 232 -4.71 16.22 1.60
CA VAL A 232 -5.85 16.83 2.32
C VAL A 232 -6.44 17.95 1.48
N PHE A 233 -7.77 17.93 1.33
CA PHE A 233 -8.51 18.83 0.44
C PHE A 233 -9.76 19.36 1.14
N ALA A 234 -10.08 20.63 0.92
CA ALA A 234 -11.37 21.21 1.29
C ALA A 234 -11.80 22.25 0.24
N PRO A 235 -13.11 22.40 -0.05
CA PRO A 235 -13.59 23.41 -0.99
C PRO A 235 -13.14 24.82 -0.61
N GLY A 236 -12.53 25.56 -1.54
CA GLY A 236 -12.04 26.92 -1.31
C GLY A 236 -10.72 27.02 -0.52
N TYR A 237 -10.03 25.89 -0.29
CA TYR A 237 -8.75 25.83 0.39
C TYR A 237 -7.67 25.22 -0.50
N MET A 238 -6.42 25.69 -0.35
CA MET A 238 -5.25 25.05 -0.94
C MET A 238 -5.14 23.63 -0.40
N PHE A 239 -4.72 22.69 -1.24
CA PHE A 239 -4.43 21.33 -0.79
C PHE A 239 -3.07 21.25 -0.12
N THR A 240 -2.80 20.15 0.59
CA THR A 240 -1.45 19.77 1.02
C THR A 240 -1.26 18.27 0.90
N THR A 241 -0.02 17.83 0.69
CA THR A 241 0.37 16.42 0.68
C THR A 241 1.33 16.16 1.82
N ARG A 242 1.11 15.09 2.58
CA ARG A 242 1.99 14.63 3.65
C ARG A 242 2.48 13.22 3.35
N LYS A 243 3.74 12.96 3.68
CA LYS A 243 4.32 11.62 3.70
C LYS A 243 4.70 11.28 5.12
N ILE A 244 4.19 10.17 5.63
CA ILE A 244 4.49 9.66 6.98
C ILE A 244 5.23 8.34 6.86
N ASN A 245 6.24 8.16 7.70
CA ASN A 245 6.89 6.87 7.88
C ASN A 245 6.28 6.20 9.12
N THR A 246 5.64 5.06 8.91
CA THR A 246 4.87 4.37 9.96
C THR A 246 5.72 3.48 10.87
N ASN A 247 7.06 3.51 10.75
CA ASN A 247 7.99 2.90 11.73
C ASN A 247 8.07 3.72 13.03
N ALA A 248 7.89 5.04 12.96
CA ALA A 248 8.04 5.93 14.10
C ALA A 248 6.71 6.12 14.86
N ASP A 249 6.76 6.80 16.01
CA ASP A 249 5.57 7.39 16.58
C ASP A 249 4.97 8.35 15.56
N LEU A 250 3.71 8.14 15.23
CA LEU A 250 3.02 8.89 14.19
C LEU A 250 2.79 10.32 14.73
N PRO A 251 3.39 11.36 14.13
CA PRO A 251 3.19 12.72 14.60
C PRO A 251 1.72 13.11 14.48
N VAL A 252 1.18 13.67 15.57
CA VAL A 252 -0.24 14.08 15.72
C VAL A 252 -0.46 15.51 15.19
N ASP A 253 0.53 16.07 14.49
CA ASP A 253 0.52 17.48 14.11
C ASP A 253 -0.75 17.86 13.34
N GLU A 254 -1.30 19.02 13.70
CA GLU A 254 -2.45 19.58 13.01
C GLU A 254 -2.07 19.96 11.58
N ILE A 255 -2.97 19.65 10.64
CA ILE A 255 -2.79 19.94 9.23
C ILE A 255 -3.58 21.19 8.90
N THR A 256 -2.89 22.32 8.75
CA THR A 256 -3.53 23.59 8.43
C THR A 256 -3.63 23.80 6.93
N LEU A 257 -4.83 24.11 6.43
CA LEU A 257 -5.04 24.56 5.06
C LEU A 257 -5.37 26.06 5.02
N ASN A 258 -4.73 26.78 4.09
CA ASN A 258 -5.02 28.18 3.82
C ASN A 258 -6.09 28.30 2.73
N ARG A 259 -6.88 29.38 2.77
CA ARG A 259 -7.88 29.68 1.73
C ARG A 259 -7.20 29.94 0.39
N ILE A 260 -7.83 29.50 -0.68
CA ILE A 260 -7.44 29.88 -2.05
C ILE A 260 -7.65 31.38 -2.20
N LYS A 261 -6.59 32.09 -2.54
CA LYS A 261 -6.60 33.51 -2.89
C LYS A 261 -5.36 33.83 -3.73
N LYS A 262 -5.42 34.89 -4.52
CA LYS A 262 -4.27 35.37 -5.30
C LYS A 262 -3.02 35.49 -4.43
N GLY A 263 -1.92 34.90 -4.90
CA GLY A 263 -0.63 34.85 -4.22
C GLY A 263 -0.45 33.70 -3.23
N GLU A 264 -1.52 32.99 -2.83
CA GLU A 264 -1.39 31.81 -1.97
C GLU A 264 -0.67 30.68 -2.73
N LYS A 265 0.16 29.91 -2.03
CA LYS A 265 0.98 28.86 -2.64
C LYS A 265 1.09 27.59 -1.81
N VAL A 266 1.37 26.48 -2.48
CA VAL A 266 1.70 25.19 -1.87
C VAL A 266 2.93 24.60 -2.55
N SER A 267 3.83 23.98 -1.77
CA SER A 267 4.97 23.24 -2.31
C SER A 267 4.62 21.77 -2.52
N LEU A 268 5.01 21.21 -3.67
CA LEU A 268 4.88 19.78 -4.00
C LEU A 268 6.03 18.99 -3.35
N GLN A 269 5.95 18.76 -2.04
CA GLN A 269 7.06 18.23 -1.23
C GLN A 269 7.47 16.79 -1.58
N ASN A 270 6.58 16.00 -2.19
CA ASN A 270 6.85 14.62 -2.57
C ASN A 270 7.04 14.45 -4.08
N LEU A 271 7.58 15.48 -4.73
CA LEU A 271 7.94 15.49 -6.15
C LEU A 271 9.45 15.24 -6.30
N TYR A 272 9.83 14.18 -7.01
CA TYR A 272 11.22 13.76 -7.14
C TYR A 272 11.63 13.62 -8.61
N PHE A 273 12.82 14.10 -8.92
CA PHE A 273 13.39 14.03 -10.27
C PHE A 273 14.65 13.16 -10.27
N VAL A 274 14.95 12.55 -11.41
CA VAL A 274 16.30 12.03 -11.69
C VAL A 274 17.30 13.17 -11.50
N GLY A 275 18.45 12.88 -10.87
CA GLY A 275 19.50 13.87 -10.61
C GLY A 275 19.80 14.72 -11.84
N ASP A 276 19.81 16.05 -11.63
CA ASP A 276 20.12 17.05 -12.65
C ASP A 276 19.27 17.01 -13.93
N LYS A 277 18.09 16.37 -13.87
CA LYS A 277 17.17 16.25 -15.01
C LYS A 277 15.75 16.70 -14.64
N ALA A 278 14.95 16.97 -15.67
CA ALA A 278 13.52 17.26 -15.58
C ALA A 278 12.66 15.99 -15.79
N ILE A 279 13.20 14.82 -15.42
CA ILE A 279 12.54 13.52 -15.53
C ILE A 279 12.01 13.13 -14.15
N LEU A 280 10.69 12.96 -14.03
CA LEU A 280 10.05 12.56 -12.77
C LEU A 280 10.33 11.10 -12.44
N LEU A 281 10.61 10.83 -11.17
CA LEU A 281 10.68 9.48 -10.64
C LEU A 281 9.26 8.94 -10.37
N PRO A 282 9.01 7.62 -10.51
CA PRO A 282 7.71 7.00 -10.23
C PRO A 282 7.12 7.33 -8.85
N GLU A 283 7.98 7.53 -7.85
CA GLU A 283 7.63 7.89 -6.48
C GLU A 283 6.90 9.25 -6.38
N SER A 284 6.96 10.08 -7.42
CA SER A 284 6.26 11.37 -7.50
C SER A 284 4.77 11.24 -7.84
N GLN A 285 4.35 10.08 -8.31
CA GLN A 285 3.01 9.86 -8.85
C GLN A 285 1.87 10.17 -7.85
N PRO A 286 1.98 9.86 -6.55
CA PRO A 286 0.98 10.28 -5.55
C PRO A 286 0.79 11.81 -5.48
N GLU A 287 1.89 12.57 -5.47
CA GLU A 287 1.87 14.04 -5.43
C GLU A 287 1.18 14.63 -6.68
N LEU A 288 1.49 14.07 -7.86
CA LEU A 288 0.90 14.48 -9.13
C LEU A 288 -0.61 14.20 -9.19
N ILE A 289 -1.06 13.05 -8.69
CA ILE A 289 -2.51 12.77 -8.57
C ILE A 289 -3.18 13.80 -7.67
N ASN A 290 -2.54 14.16 -6.55
CA ASN A 290 -3.11 15.14 -5.61
C ASN A 290 -3.20 16.53 -6.24
N LEU A 291 -2.17 16.96 -6.97
CA LEU A 291 -2.22 18.18 -7.76
C LEU A 291 -3.34 18.14 -8.80
N LEU A 292 -3.45 17.07 -9.58
CA LEU A 292 -4.52 16.91 -10.58
C LEU A 292 -5.91 16.94 -9.95
N ARG A 293 -6.07 16.34 -8.77
CA ARG A 293 -7.33 16.39 -8.00
C ARG A 293 -7.66 17.82 -7.58
N PHE A 294 -6.68 18.56 -7.07
CA PHE A 294 -6.87 19.96 -6.69
C PHE A 294 -7.32 20.80 -7.90
N VAL A 295 -6.62 20.69 -9.03
CA VAL A 295 -6.91 21.45 -10.24
C VAL A 295 -8.28 21.07 -10.82
N ARG A 296 -8.64 19.78 -10.87
CA ARG A 296 -9.96 19.32 -11.35
C ARG A 296 -11.13 19.88 -10.55
N ASN A 297 -10.94 20.06 -9.25
CA ASN A 297 -11.95 20.62 -8.35
C ASN A 297 -11.99 22.16 -8.37
N ASN A 298 -11.03 22.81 -9.03
CA ASN A 298 -10.90 24.26 -9.10
C ASN A 298 -10.57 24.70 -10.54
N LYS A 299 -11.40 24.30 -11.51
CA LYS A 299 -11.12 24.39 -12.96
C LYS A 299 -10.79 25.77 -13.51
N ASN A 300 -11.23 26.83 -12.83
CA ASN A 300 -11.07 28.22 -13.29
C ASN A 300 -9.84 28.90 -12.70
N LEU A 301 -9.06 28.23 -11.84
CA LEU A 301 -7.86 28.83 -11.28
C LEU A 301 -6.77 28.94 -12.33
N LYS A 302 -6.13 30.12 -12.37
CA LYS A 302 -4.86 30.27 -13.05
C LYS A 302 -3.73 30.12 -12.05
N LEU A 303 -2.79 29.24 -12.35
CA LEU A 303 -1.72 28.85 -11.45
C LEU A 303 -0.35 29.14 -12.09
N GLU A 304 0.57 29.65 -11.28
CA GLU A 304 1.99 29.68 -11.58
C GLU A 304 2.62 28.39 -11.02
N ILE A 305 3.34 27.66 -11.86
CA ILE A 305 4.18 26.52 -11.51
C ILE A 305 5.62 27.04 -11.39
N GLY A 306 6.09 27.19 -10.15
CA GLY A 306 7.39 27.76 -9.83
C GLY A 306 8.45 26.70 -9.53
N GLY A 307 9.53 26.65 -10.32
CA GLY A 307 10.62 25.69 -10.16
C GLY A 307 11.81 26.27 -9.41
N HIS A 308 12.39 25.49 -8.51
CA HIS A 308 13.56 25.86 -7.70
C HIS A 308 14.61 24.76 -7.77
N VAL A 309 15.89 25.16 -7.71
CA VAL A 309 17.03 24.23 -7.66
C VAL A 309 17.91 24.54 -6.46
N ASN A 310 18.67 23.52 -6.03
CA ASN A 310 19.67 23.66 -4.98
C ASN A 310 21.03 23.94 -5.62
N GLY A 311 21.56 25.14 -5.41
CA GLY A 311 22.85 25.56 -5.94
C GLY A 311 23.55 26.56 -5.03
N PRO A 312 23.97 26.15 -3.81
CA PRO A 312 24.74 27.03 -2.92
C PRO A 312 26.15 27.28 -3.44
N GLU A 313 26.72 26.33 -4.17
CA GLU A 313 28.08 26.38 -4.69
C GLU A 313 28.14 27.13 -6.03
N ILE A 314 28.90 28.25 -6.07
CA ILE A 314 29.12 29.08 -7.27
C ILE A 314 29.70 28.27 -8.45
N ASN A 315 30.40 27.16 -8.19
CA ASN A 315 31.13 26.39 -9.20
C ASN A 315 30.43 25.12 -9.69
N LYS A 316 29.23 24.80 -9.17
CA LYS A 316 28.55 23.53 -9.49
C LYS A 316 27.63 23.63 -10.72
N GLY A 317 27.29 24.84 -11.14
CA GLY A 317 26.48 25.10 -12.34
C GLY A 317 26.48 26.58 -12.72
N SER A 318 26.25 26.89 -14.00
CA SER A 318 26.08 28.28 -14.43
C SER A 318 24.69 28.82 -14.03
N PRO A 319 24.51 30.14 -13.88
CA PRO A 319 23.19 30.74 -13.66
C PRO A 319 22.15 30.31 -14.71
N GLU A 320 22.58 30.19 -15.97
CA GLU A 320 21.74 29.70 -17.06
C GLU A 320 21.33 28.23 -16.87
N TRP A 321 22.26 27.37 -16.44
CA TRP A 321 21.96 25.97 -16.15
C TRP A 321 20.91 25.82 -15.04
N TYR A 322 21.08 26.55 -13.92
CA TYR A 322 20.12 26.52 -12.81
C TYR A 322 18.74 27.02 -13.25
N TYR A 323 18.71 28.09 -14.04
CA TYR A 323 17.47 28.62 -14.59
C TYR A 323 16.77 27.59 -15.48
N ASN A 324 17.49 27.02 -16.45
CA ASN A 324 16.95 26.06 -17.41
C ASN A 324 16.45 24.79 -16.71
N LEU A 325 17.23 24.21 -15.78
CA LEU A 325 16.81 23.02 -15.05
C LEU A 325 15.54 23.26 -14.24
N ALA A 326 15.47 24.37 -13.51
CA ALA A 326 14.27 24.74 -12.76
C ALA A 326 13.07 24.97 -13.72
N PHE A 327 13.27 25.65 -14.85
CA PHE A 327 12.22 25.90 -15.84
C PHE A 327 11.68 24.59 -16.45
N GLU A 328 12.56 23.72 -16.94
CA GLU A 328 12.18 22.44 -17.55
C GLU A 328 11.37 21.57 -16.58
N ARG A 329 11.73 21.56 -15.29
CA ARG A 329 10.94 20.87 -14.26
C ARG A 329 9.51 21.39 -14.16
N THR A 330 9.28 22.70 -14.30
CA THR A 330 7.92 23.26 -14.31
C THR A 330 7.15 22.85 -15.56
N VAL A 331 7.82 22.81 -16.72
CA VAL A 331 7.25 22.35 -17.99
C VAL A 331 6.82 20.88 -17.87
N THR A 332 7.60 20.02 -17.22
CA THR A 332 7.21 18.63 -16.95
C THR A 332 5.88 18.54 -16.20
N ILE A 333 5.66 19.39 -15.19
CA ILE A 333 4.40 19.41 -14.41
C ILE A 333 3.24 19.99 -15.22
N LYS A 334 3.46 21.06 -15.97
CA LYS A 334 2.46 21.61 -16.90
C LYS A 334 2.03 20.55 -17.91
N ASN A 335 2.97 19.86 -18.53
CA ASN A 335 2.70 18.80 -19.51
C ASN A 335 1.93 17.65 -18.88
N TYR A 336 2.23 17.24 -17.64
CA TYR A 336 1.45 16.24 -16.91
C TYR A 336 -0.03 16.67 -16.77
N LEU A 337 -0.31 17.92 -16.40
CA LEU A 337 -1.66 18.44 -16.26
C LEU A 337 -2.40 18.51 -17.62
N VAL A 338 -1.73 19.03 -18.65
CA VAL A 338 -2.29 19.15 -20.00
C VAL A 338 -2.60 17.77 -20.59
N ASN A 339 -1.67 16.82 -20.47
CA ASN A 339 -1.89 15.44 -20.92
C ASN A 339 -3.00 14.73 -20.12
N SER A 340 -3.32 15.23 -18.93
CA SER A 340 -4.44 14.76 -18.10
C SER A 340 -5.77 15.46 -18.42
N GLY A 341 -5.82 16.26 -19.51
CA GLY A 341 -7.00 16.93 -20.04
C GLY A 341 -7.28 18.30 -19.44
N MET A 342 -6.33 18.91 -18.74
CA MET A 342 -6.49 20.25 -18.16
C MET A 342 -6.12 21.34 -19.18
N ASP A 343 -6.78 22.50 -19.07
CA ASP A 343 -6.53 23.64 -19.96
C ASP A 343 -5.11 24.18 -19.82
N ARG A 344 -4.37 24.23 -20.92
CA ARG A 344 -2.98 24.68 -20.99
C ARG A 344 -2.81 26.13 -20.52
N ASP A 345 -3.81 26.97 -20.78
CA ASP A 345 -3.73 28.42 -20.56
C ASP A 345 -3.90 28.79 -19.08
N ASN A 346 -4.34 27.84 -18.26
CA ASN A 346 -4.46 28.00 -16.81
C ASN A 346 -3.13 27.79 -16.06
N TYR A 347 -2.03 27.42 -16.73
CA TYR A 347 -0.75 27.14 -16.07
C TYR A 347 0.41 27.94 -16.67
N GLU A 348 0.99 28.85 -15.89
CA GLU A 348 2.20 29.58 -16.24
C GLU A 348 3.43 28.90 -15.62
N CYS A 349 4.49 28.70 -16.40
CA CYS A 349 5.75 28.12 -15.93
C CYS A 349 6.75 29.22 -15.56
N LYS A 350 7.35 29.15 -14.37
CA LYS A 350 8.34 30.12 -13.92
C LYS A 350 9.53 29.47 -13.25
N SER A 351 10.73 29.88 -13.64
CA SER A 351 11.96 29.47 -12.97
C SER A 351 12.39 30.50 -11.94
N TYR A 352 12.64 30.03 -10.72
CA TYR A 352 13.26 30.81 -9.66
C TYR A 352 14.74 30.46 -9.49
N SER A 353 15.28 29.55 -10.33
CA SER A 353 16.67 29.13 -10.27
C SER A 353 17.08 28.72 -8.83
N ASN A 354 18.28 29.07 -8.39
CA ASN A 354 18.77 28.94 -7.01
C ASN A 354 18.58 30.22 -6.18
N THR A 355 17.82 31.22 -6.67
CA THR A 355 17.72 32.54 -6.02
C THR A 355 16.78 32.57 -4.81
N GLN A 356 15.91 31.56 -4.67
CA GLN A 356 14.92 31.42 -3.60
C GLN A 356 15.08 30.10 -2.86
N MET A 357 16.32 29.73 -2.56
CA MET A 357 16.61 28.60 -1.66
C MET A 357 16.01 28.88 -0.27
N ILE A 358 15.34 27.87 0.28
CA ILE A 358 14.84 27.89 1.66
C ILE A 358 16.02 27.83 2.64
N TYR A 359 17.01 27.01 2.31
CA TYR A 359 18.28 26.89 3.02
C TYR A 359 19.39 27.39 2.11
N PRO A 360 19.84 28.65 2.23
CA PRO A 360 20.91 29.18 1.40
C PRO A 360 22.20 28.35 1.50
N GLU A 361 22.48 27.81 2.68
CA GLU A 361 23.63 26.95 2.98
C GLU A 361 23.13 25.63 3.57
N PRO A 362 22.61 24.69 2.76
CA PRO A 362 22.08 23.42 3.24
C PRO A 362 23.22 22.55 3.80
N THR A 363 23.08 22.11 5.04
CA THR A 363 24.09 21.32 5.76
C THR A 363 23.93 19.82 5.58
N ASN A 364 22.77 19.40 5.06
CA ASN A 364 22.40 18.01 4.87
C ASN A 364 21.47 17.84 3.66
N GLU A 365 21.30 16.60 3.22
CA GLU A 365 20.50 16.28 2.04
C GLU A 365 19.00 16.57 2.23
N SER A 366 18.48 16.53 3.46
CA SER A 366 17.08 16.89 3.74
C SER A 366 16.82 18.38 3.48
N GLU A 367 17.73 19.26 3.89
CA GLU A 367 17.68 20.70 3.60
C GLU A 367 17.87 20.98 2.11
N ALA A 368 18.88 20.37 1.48
CA ALA A 368 19.13 20.53 0.06
C ALA A 368 17.93 20.08 -0.80
N LYS A 369 17.22 19.05 -0.36
CA LYS A 369 15.99 18.56 -1.00
C LYS A 369 14.85 19.57 -0.92
N LEU A 370 14.71 20.29 0.19
CA LEU A 370 13.69 21.35 0.33
C LEU A 370 13.94 22.53 -0.63
N ASN A 371 15.19 22.77 -1.02
CA ASN A 371 15.51 23.75 -2.06
C ASN A 371 15.08 23.28 -3.46
N ARG A 372 15.21 21.98 -3.77
CA ARG A 372 14.84 21.36 -5.05
C ARG A 372 13.33 21.09 -5.10
N ARG A 373 12.53 22.15 -5.13
CA ARG A 373 11.07 22.08 -5.04
C ARG A 373 10.38 22.65 -6.27
N VAL A 374 9.13 22.22 -6.45
CA VAL A 374 8.16 22.92 -7.29
C VAL A 374 7.06 23.48 -6.38
N GLU A 375 6.65 24.70 -6.65
CA GLU A 375 5.55 25.38 -5.97
C GLU A 375 4.40 25.63 -6.95
N ILE A 376 3.18 25.54 -6.44
CA ILE A 376 1.96 25.91 -7.15
C ILE A 376 1.40 27.15 -6.46
N LYS A 377 1.26 28.24 -7.21
CA LYS A 377 0.81 29.54 -6.69
C LYS A 377 -0.42 30.00 -7.46
N VAL A 378 -1.40 30.53 -6.73
CA VAL A 378 -2.63 31.08 -7.32
C VAL A 378 -2.32 32.47 -7.91
N VAL A 379 -2.68 32.67 -9.18
CA VAL A 379 -2.51 33.94 -9.90
C VAL A 379 -3.84 34.65 -10.09
N GLU A 380 -4.89 33.88 -10.40
CA GLU A 380 -6.26 34.34 -10.63
C GLU A 380 -7.26 33.35 -10.07
#